data_AF-A0A142ENQ7-F1
#
_entry.id   AF-A0A142ENQ7-F1
#
_cell.length_a   1.000
_cell.length_b   1.000
_cell.length_c   1.000
_cell.angle_alpha   90.00
_cell.angle_beta   90.00
_cell.angle_gamma   90.00
#
_symmetry.space_group_name_H-M   'P 1'
#
loop_
_entity.id
_entity.type
_entity.pdbx_description
1 polymer ?
#
loop_
_entity_poly.entity_id
_entity_poly.type
_entity_poly.pdbx_seq_one_letter_code
_entity_poly.pdbx_strand_id
1 'polypeptide(L)'
;MKQRSHPILFILMTILLTTNLGFSQEISKSLLWTDQLDTLFQPAINSPDYLVIKKSEWNGIKELFNESIKAQETQFMQREIDRMMVDSTEHVKTSKILPIEKSEAATNNPLLLLLIPLIGYAAFITFKLYAERERVKLNQDILDQTEKEFQKHKKSSVERERKLMRELIDTKNKLEEINISTQKA
;
A
#
# COMPACT_ATOMS: atom_id res chain seq x y z
N MET A 1 -21.21 47.43 16.73
CA MET A 1 -21.40 45.96 16.63
C MET A 1 -20.03 45.28 16.73
N LYS A 2 -19.76 44.56 17.82
CA LYS A 2 -18.45 43.93 18.08
C LYS A 2 -18.48 42.51 17.52
N GLN A 3 -17.87 42.32 16.36
CA GLN A 3 -17.74 41.03 15.70
C GLN A 3 -16.86 40.14 16.58
N ARG A 4 -17.45 39.18 17.30
CA ARG A 4 -16.70 38.16 18.04
C ARG A 4 -16.08 37.23 16.99
N SER A 5 -14.77 37.37 16.75
CA SER A 5 -14.05 36.35 15.99
C SER A 5 -14.10 35.05 16.81
N HIS A 6 -14.52 33.96 16.18
CA HIS A 6 -14.51 32.62 16.78
C HIS A 6 -13.24 31.90 16.30
N PRO A 7 -12.07 32.12 16.95
CA PRO A 7 -10.80 31.53 16.51
C PRO A 7 -10.85 30.00 16.49
N ILE A 8 -11.70 29.40 17.33
CA ILE A 8 -11.91 27.95 17.42
C ILE A 8 -12.46 27.39 16.09
N LEU A 9 -13.39 28.10 15.45
CA LEU A 9 -13.98 27.64 14.18
C LEU A 9 -12.97 27.72 13.04
N PHE A 10 -12.09 28.73 13.07
CA PHE A 10 -10.99 28.87 12.10
C PHE A 10 -9.91 27.81 12.28
N ILE A 11 -9.58 27.46 13.53
CA ILE A 11 -8.64 26.37 13.86
C ILE A 11 -9.22 25.00 13.42
N LEU A 12 -10.51 24.76 13.66
CA LEU A 12 -11.17 23.53 13.21
C LEU A 12 -11.16 23.41 11.69
N MET A 13 -11.42 24.52 10.98
CA MET A 13 -11.46 24.56 9.52
C MET A 13 -10.07 24.32 8.91
N THR A 14 -9.03 24.91 9.50
CA THR A 14 -7.63 24.69 9.08
C THR A 14 -7.17 23.25 9.33
N ILE A 15 -7.53 22.64 10.47
CA ILE A 15 -7.26 21.22 10.72
C ILE A 15 -7.97 20.33 9.68
N LEU A 16 -9.24 20.60 9.36
CA LEU A 16 -10.00 19.86 8.34
C LEU A 16 -9.39 19.98 6.92
N LEU A 17 -8.80 21.12 6.57
CA LEU A 17 -8.13 21.28 5.28
C LEU A 17 -6.80 20.50 5.23
N THR A 18 -6.03 20.51 6.31
CA THR A 18 -4.72 19.84 6.33
C THR A 18 -4.80 18.31 6.29
N THR A 19 -5.85 17.70 6.86
CA THR A 19 -6.02 16.24 6.82
C THR A 19 -6.27 15.70 5.41
N ASN A 20 -6.91 16.49 4.54
CA ASN A 20 -7.13 16.10 3.14
C ASN A 20 -5.85 16.21 2.29
N LEU A 21 -4.95 17.13 2.62
CA LEU A 21 -3.67 17.31 1.92
C LEU A 21 -2.65 16.21 2.25
N GLY A 22 -2.62 15.73 3.50
CA GLY A 22 -1.69 14.67 3.93
C GLY A 22 -1.94 13.32 3.24
N PHE A 23 -3.20 12.92 3.08
CA PHE A 23 -3.58 11.64 2.47
C PHE A 23 -3.26 11.57 0.97
N SER A 24 -3.24 12.72 0.28
CA SER A 24 -2.86 12.76 -1.13
C SER A 24 -1.36 12.55 -1.35
N GLN A 25 -0.50 12.89 -0.39
CA GLN A 25 0.95 12.75 -0.51
C GLN A 25 1.45 11.34 -0.21
N GLU A 26 0.79 10.60 0.68
CA GLU A 26 1.16 9.20 0.99
C GLU A 26 0.86 8.25 -0.17
N ILE A 27 -0.26 8.44 -0.87
CA ILE A 27 -0.63 7.63 -2.04
C ILE A 27 0.35 7.85 -3.20
N SER A 28 0.83 9.08 -3.41
CA SER A 28 1.80 9.38 -4.47
C SER A 28 3.18 8.79 -4.17
N LYS A 29 3.62 8.79 -2.90
CA LYS A 29 4.88 8.15 -2.51
C LYS A 29 4.79 6.64 -2.63
N SER A 30 3.74 6.00 -2.10
CA SER A 30 3.62 4.53 -2.15
C SER A 30 3.56 4.00 -3.59
N LEU A 31 2.87 4.70 -4.49
CA LEU A 31 2.83 4.38 -5.92
C LEU A 31 4.21 4.53 -6.59
N LEU A 32 5.01 5.51 -6.17
CA LEU A 32 6.38 5.72 -6.66
C LEU A 32 7.34 4.60 -6.21
N TRP A 33 7.17 4.08 -4.99
CA TRP A 33 8.00 3.00 -4.46
C TRP A 33 7.68 1.64 -5.10
N THR A 34 6.41 1.36 -5.42
CA THR A 34 6.02 0.09 -6.06
C THR A 34 6.56 -0.02 -7.48
N ASP A 35 6.40 1.05 -8.27
CA ASP A 35 6.88 1.07 -9.66
C ASP A 35 8.42 0.99 -9.72
N GLN A 36 9.11 1.59 -8.75
CA GLN A 36 10.56 1.48 -8.63
C GLN A 36 11.02 0.07 -8.23
N LEU A 37 10.28 -0.63 -7.36
CA LEU A 37 10.60 -2.02 -6.99
C LEU A 37 10.42 -2.98 -8.16
N ASP A 38 9.38 -2.81 -8.97
CA ASP A 38 9.14 -3.65 -10.14
C ASP A 38 10.24 -3.53 -11.21
N THR A 39 10.90 -2.37 -11.31
CA THR A 39 12.07 -2.21 -12.19
C THR A 39 13.34 -2.88 -11.66
N LEU A 40 13.41 -3.07 -10.35
CA LEU A 40 14.57 -3.55 -9.61
C LEU A 40 14.61 -5.08 -9.54
N PHE A 41 13.43 -5.71 -9.52
CA PHE A 41 13.26 -7.16 -9.52
C PHE A 41 12.77 -7.64 -10.88
N GLN A 42 13.65 -8.29 -11.63
CA GLN A 42 13.32 -8.83 -12.96
C GLN A 42 13.09 -10.34 -12.88
N PRO A 43 12.15 -10.91 -13.65
CA PRO A 43 11.96 -12.36 -13.72
C PRO A 43 13.21 -13.04 -14.31
N ALA A 44 13.64 -14.16 -13.72
CA ALA A 44 14.79 -14.90 -14.23
C ALA A 44 14.45 -15.61 -15.55
N ILE A 45 15.30 -15.44 -16.57
CA ILE A 45 15.12 -16.04 -17.92
C ILE A 45 15.00 -17.58 -17.85
N ASN A 46 15.75 -18.22 -16.95
CA ASN A 46 15.83 -19.68 -16.86
C ASN A 46 15.08 -20.26 -15.64
N SER A 47 14.37 -19.44 -14.87
CA SER A 47 13.71 -19.87 -13.63
C SER A 47 12.48 -19.01 -13.35
N PRO A 48 11.31 -19.37 -13.88
CA PRO A 48 10.11 -18.53 -13.84
C PRO A 48 9.62 -18.21 -12.41
N ASP A 49 10.01 -19.02 -11.42
CA ASP A 49 9.64 -18.83 -10.01
C ASP A 49 10.61 -17.93 -9.23
N TYR A 50 11.65 -17.38 -9.88
CA TYR A 50 12.71 -16.63 -9.22
C TYR A 50 12.85 -15.22 -9.79
N LEU A 51 13.08 -14.25 -8.89
CA LEU A 51 13.37 -12.86 -9.22
C LEU A 51 14.88 -12.61 -9.13
N VAL A 52 15.40 -11.84 -10.06
CA VAL A 52 16.82 -11.47 -10.17
C VAL A 52 16.97 -9.97 -9.99
N ILE A 53 18.00 -9.59 -9.25
CA ILE A 53 18.39 -8.22 -8.98
C ILE A 53 19.85 -8.04 -9.35
N LYS A 54 20.24 -6.86 -9.86
CA LYS A 54 21.66 -6.59 -10.09
C LYS A 54 22.39 -6.45 -8.77
N LYS A 55 23.60 -6.98 -8.69
CA LYS A 55 24.43 -6.92 -7.47
C LYS A 55 24.68 -5.48 -7.00
N SER A 56 24.82 -4.52 -7.91
CA SER A 56 24.99 -3.10 -7.58
C SER A 56 23.74 -2.51 -6.91
N GLU A 57 22.56 -2.87 -7.40
CA GLU A 57 21.27 -2.41 -6.88
C GLU A 57 20.98 -3.04 -5.51
N TRP A 58 21.28 -4.34 -5.35
CA TRP A 58 21.22 -5.02 -4.05
C TRP A 58 22.15 -4.40 -3.00
N ASN A 59 23.38 -4.06 -3.38
CA ASN A 59 24.33 -3.42 -2.47
C ASN A 59 23.82 -2.03 -2.02
N GLY A 60 23.23 -1.25 -2.94
CA GLY A 60 22.63 0.04 -2.60
C GLY A 60 21.46 -0.10 -1.62
N ILE A 61 20.56 -1.07 -1.85
CA ILE A 61 19.46 -1.37 -0.90
C ILE A 61 20.02 -1.75 0.47
N LYS A 62 21.06 -2.60 0.50
CA LYS A 62 21.68 -3.03 1.76
C LYS A 62 22.29 -1.86 2.52
N GLU A 63 22.93 -0.92 1.83
CA GLU A 63 23.49 0.29 2.43
C GLU A 63 22.39 1.18 3.01
N LEU A 64 21.33 1.46 2.24
CA LEU A 64 20.18 2.23 2.70
C LEU A 64 19.48 1.59 3.92
N PHE A 65 19.33 0.27 3.93
CA PHE A 65 18.71 -0.44 5.06
C PHE A 65 19.58 -0.32 6.32
N ASN A 66 20.89 -0.45 6.16
CA ASN A 66 21.85 -0.31 7.26
C ASN A 66 21.90 1.13 7.80
N GLU A 67 21.83 2.13 6.92
CA GLU A 67 21.71 3.53 7.31
C GLU A 67 20.40 3.83 8.04
N SER A 68 19.28 3.28 7.57
CA SER A 68 17.97 3.43 8.23
C SER A 68 17.97 2.83 9.64
N ILE A 69 18.56 1.65 9.83
CA ILE A 69 18.68 1.00 11.14
C ILE A 69 19.52 1.87 12.08
N LYS A 70 20.69 2.33 11.62
CA LYS A 70 21.57 3.21 12.41
C LYS A 70 20.89 4.53 12.79
N ALA A 71 20.15 5.14 11.86
CA ALA A 71 19.41 6.37 12.11
C ALA A 71 18.29 6.17 13.14
N GLN A 72 17.60 5.03 13.09
CA GLN A 72 16.58 4.69 14.07
C GLN A 72 17.18 4.43 15.46
N GLU A 73 18.34 3.77 15.52
CA GLU A 73 19.06 3.51 16.77
C GLU A 73 19.53 4.82 17.43
N THR A 74 20.05 5.76 16.65
CA THR A 74 20.42 7.10 17.16
C THR A 74 19.20 7.89 17.65
N GLN A 75 18.06 7.82 16.95
CA GLN A 75 16.82 8.44 17.42
C GLN A 75 16.29 7.80 18.70
N PHE A 76 16.42 6.48 18.85
CA PHE A 76 16.03 5.78 20.07
C PHE A 76 16.91 6.21 21.25
N MET A 77 18.23 6.24 21.06
CA MET A 77 19.18 6.69 22.08
C MET A 77 18.95 8.15 22.48
N GLN A 78 18.67 9.03 21.52
CA GLN A 78 18.37 10.43 21.81
C GLN A 78 17.09 10.58 22.65
N ARG A 79 16.03 9.84 22.30
CA ARG A 79 14.77 9.85 23.06
C ARG A 79 14.93 9.31 24.49
N GLU A 80 15.82 8.35 24.69
CA GLU A 80 16.08 7.78 26.00
C GLU A 80 16.90 8.75 26.88
N ILE A 81 17.88 9.45 26.31
CA ILE A 81 18.62 10.53 27.00
C ILE A 81 17.68 11.67 27.40
N ASP A 82 16.79 12.10 26.51
CA ASP A 82 15.82 13.16 26.79
C ASP A 82 14.87 12.77 27.94
N ARG A 83 14.49 11.49 28.05
CA ARG A 83 13.68 10.97 29.17
C ARG A 83 14.45 10.98 30.49
N MET A 84 15.72 10.59 30.49
CA MET A 84 16.54 10.62 31.71
C MET A 84 16.83 12.04 32.22
N MET A 85 16.87 13.05 31.34
CA MET A 85 17.02 14.45 31.76
C MET A 85 15.76 15.05 32.39
N VAL A 86 14.56 14.59 31.99
CA VAL A 86 13.28 15.06 32.55
C VAL A 86 13.05 14.52 33.98
N ASP A 87 13.50 13.30 34.27
CA ASP A 87 13.31 12.66 35.59
C ASP A 87 14.18 13.30 36.70
N SER A 88 15.29 13.93 36.33
CA SER A 88 16.18 14.65 37.27
C SER A 88 15.59 15.96 37.80
N THR A 89 14.47 16.44 37.24
CA THR A 89 13.81 17.69 37.66
C THR A 89 12.59 17.51 38.59
N GLU A 90 12.16 16.29 38.88
CA GLU A 90 10.88 16.05 39.60
C GLU A 90 10.99 15.82 41.12
N HIS A 91 12.20 15.67 41.69
CA HIS A 91 12.36 15.28 43.10
C HIS A 91 12.30 16.39 44.17
N VAL A 92 11.88 17.63 43.87
CA VAL A 92 11.90 18.74 44.88
C VAL A 92 10.52 19.17 45.41
N LYS A 93 9.41 18.50 45.09
CA LYS A 93 8.07 18.92 45.60
C LYS A 93 7.34 17.84 46.37
N THR A 94 7.92 17.41 47.48
CA THR A 94 7.19 16.73 48.55
C THR A 94 6.59 17.74 49.53
N SER A 95 5.33 17.49 49.89
CA SER A 95 4.58 18.04 51.03
C SER A 95 3.94 19.44 50.90
N LYS A 96 2.66 19.44 50.56
CA LYS A 96 1.61 20.13 51.34
C LYS A 96 0.25 19.55 50.96
N ILE A 97 -0.27 18.72 51.87
CA ILE A 97 -1.66 18.26 51.88
C ILE A 97 -2.51 19.50 52.25
N LEU A 98 -3.35 19.95 51.32
CA LEU A 98 -4.40 20.95 51.57
C LEU A 98 -5.77 20.37 51.12
N PRO A 99 -6.88 20.81 51.74
CA PRO A 99 -8.14 20.08 51.78
C PRO A 99 -8.77 19.90 50.40
N ILE A 100 -9.46 18.78 50.24
CA ILE A 100 -10.34 18.49 49.11
C ILE A 100 -11.51 19.47 49.17
N GLU A 101 -11.34 20.65 48.57
CA GLU A 101 -12.48 21.43 48.09
C GLU A 101 -13.15 20.62 47.00
N LYS A 102 -14.39 20.23 47.29
CA LYS A 102 -15.30 19.60 46.33
C LYS A 102 -15.62 20.63 45.24
N SER A 103 -14.76 20.71 44.23
CA SER A 103 -15.03 21.46 43.01
C SER A 103 -16.10 20.72 42.22
N GLU A 104 -17.31 21.28 42.18
CA GLU A 104 -18.28 21.04 41.11
C GLU A 104 -17.69 21.60 39.81
N ALA A 105 -16.67 20.93 39.28
CA ALA A 105 -16.11 21.23 37.97
C ALA A 105 -16.95 20.51 36.92
N ALA A 106 -18.02 21.17 36.51
CA ALA A 106 -18.65 20.93 35.22
C ALA A 106 -17.57 20.90 34.12
N THR A 107 -17.26 19.69 33.65
CA THR A 107 -17.27 19.31 32.22
C THR A 107 -16.56 20.25 31.23
N ASN A 108 -15.38 20.78 31.57
CA ASN A 108 -14.53 21.52 30.64
C ASN A 108 -13.15 20.86 30.50
N ASN A 109 -13.12 19.53 30.32
CA ASN A 109 -11.87 18.86 29.95
C ASN A 109 -11.66 18.99 28.43
N PRO A 110 -10.74 19.84 27.95
CA PRO A 110 -10.54 20.07 26.51
C PRO A 110 -10.14 18.79 25.75
N LEU A 111 -9.62 17.78 26.47
CA LEU A 111 -9.34 16.44 25.94
C LEU A 111 -10.60 15.71 25.46
N LEU A 112 -11.73 15.83 26.18
CA LEU A 112 -12.98 15.14 25.83
C LEU A 112 -13.62 15.78 24.59
N LEU A 113 -13.49 17.11 24.43
CA LEU A 113 -13.93 17.84 23.25
C LEU A 113 -13.15 17.42 21.98
N LEU A 114 -11.86 17.09 22.10
CA LEU A 114 -11.02 16.60 21.00
C LEU A 114 -11.25 15.12 20.68
N LEU A 115 -11.69 14.33 21.66
CA LEU A 115 -11.95 12.90 21.49
C LEU A 115 -13.18 12.62 20.61
N ILE A 116 -14.22 13.46 20.69
CA ILE A 116 -15.46 13.30 19.91
C ILE A 116 -15.22 13.31 18.39
N PRO A 117 -14.52 14.30 17.79
CA PRO A 117 -14.24 14.28 16.35
C PRO A 117 -13.28 13.16 15.96
N LEU A 118 -12.37 12.75 16.85
CA LEU A 118 -11.45 11.63 16.58
C LEU A 118 -12.20 10.30 16.49
N ILE A 119 -13.14 10.05 17.40
CA ILE A 119 -14.02 8.88 17.36
C ILE A 119 -14.92 8.94 16.12
N GLY A 120 -15.49 10.10 15.80
CA GLY A 120 -16.29 10.29 14.60
C GLY A 120 -15.50 10.02 13.31
N TYR A 121 -14.25 10.46 13.25
CA TYR A 121 -13.37 10.21 12.11
C TYR A 121 -12.97 8.74 11.99
N ALA A 122 -12.66 8.07 13.10
CA ALA A 122 -12.41 6.63 13.11
C ALA A 122 -13.63 5.83 12.64
N ALA A 123 -14.83 6.18 13.11
CA ALA A 123 -16.08 5.58 12.66
C ALA A 123 -16.37 5.84 11.17
N PHE A 124 -16.03 7.03 10.66
CA PHE A 124 -16.15 7.35 9.25
C PHE A 124 -15.21 6.49 8.39
N ILE A 125 -13.95 6.31 8.81
CA ILE A 125 -13.00 5.46 8.10
C ILE A 125 -13.49 4.01 8.08
N THR A 126 -13.92 3.47 9.23
CA THR A 126 -14.39 2.07 9.27
C THR A 126 -15.63 1.87 8.41
N PHE A 127 -16.58 2.82 8.41
CA PHE A 127 -17.75 2.77 7.54
C PHE A 127 -17.37 2.84 6.06
N LYS A 128 -16.47 3.76 5.68
CA LYS A 128 -15.98 3.89 4.31
C LYS A 128 -15.30 2.60 3.83
N LEU A 129 -14.41 2.04 4.65
CA LEU A 129 -13.74 0.77 4.34
C LEU A 129 -14.73 -0.38 4.19
N TYR A 130 -15.81 -0.39 4.99
CA TYR A 130 -16.85 -1.42 4.88
C TYR A 130 -17.62 -1.31 3.57
N ALA A 131 -18.00 -0.09 3.16
CA ALA A 131 -18.70 0.16 1.90
C ALA A 131 -17.83 -0.17 0.67
N GLU A 132 -16.51 0.03 0.75
CA GLU A 132 -15.60 -0.26 -0.37
C GLU A 132 -15.34 -1.77 -0.57
N ARG A 133 -15.58 -2.62 0.43
CA ARG A 133 -15.38 -4.08 0.32
C ARG A 133 -16.17 -4.71 -0.82
N GLU A 134 -17.39 -4.26 -1.08
CA GLU A 134 -18.20 -4.79 -2.18
C GLU A 134 -17.60 -4.45 -3.54
N ARG A 135 -17.10 -3.23 -3.71
CA ARG A 135 -16.44 -2.79 -4.95
C ARG A 135 -15.15 -3.55 -5.20
N VAL A 136 -14.38 -3.82 -4.14
CA VAL A 136 -13.15 -4.62 -4.23
C VAL A 136 -13.46 -6.05 -4.65
N LYS A 137 -14.50 -6.68 -4.07
CA LYS A 137 -14.93 -8.03 -4.48
C LYS A 137 -15.39 -8.08 -5.93
N LEU A 138 -16.22 -7.12 -6.35
CA LEU A 138 -16.69 -7.03 -7.73
C LEU A 138 -15.51 -6.87 -8.72
N ASN A 139 -14.53 -6.05 -8.38
CA ASN A 139 -13.32 -5.89 -9.21
C ASN A 139 -12.49 -7.18 -9.24
N GLN A 140 -12.36 -7.90 -8.13
CA GLN A 140 -11.69 -9.20 -8.09
C GLN A 140 -12.41 -10.24 -8.97
N ASP A 141 -13.74 -10.29 -8.90
CA ASP A 141 -14.54 -11.20 -9.73
C ASP A 141 -14.42 -10.88 -11.22
N ILE A 142 -14.42 -9.59 -11.59
CA ILE A 142 -14.19 -9.17 -12.99
C ILE A 142 -12.79 -9.56 -13.47
N LEU A 143 -11.77 -9.39 -12.63
CA LEU A 143 -10.40 -9.79 -12.96
C LEU A 143 -10.30 -11.31 -13.15
N ASP A 144 -10.89 -12.10 -12.25
CA ASP A 144 -10.89 -13.56 -12.33
C ASP A 144 -11.67 -14.05 -13.58
N GLN A 145 -12.80 -13.42 -13.91
CA GLN A 145 -13.55 -13.72 -15.13
C GLN A 145 -12.72 -13.38 -16.38
N THR A 146 -12.07 -12.22 -16.42
CA THR A 146 -11.26 -11.79 -17.56
C THR A 146 -10.07 -12.73 -17.76
N GLU A 147 -9.41 -13.16 -16.68
CA GLU A 147 -8.33 -14.13 -16.73
C GLU A 147 -8.82 -15.49 -17.27
N LYS A 148 -9.97 -15.99 -16.80
CA LYS A 148 -10.57 -17.23 -17.32
C LYS A 148 -10.91 -17.13 -18.81
N GLU A 149 -11.46 -16.01 -19.25
CA GLU A 149 -11.76 -15.76 -20.67
C GLU A 149 -10.49 -15.72 -21.51
N PHE A 150 -9.45 -15.05 -21.02
CA PHE A 150 -8.14 -14.99 -21.67
C PHE A 150 -7.52 -16.38 -21.81
N GLN A 151 -7.49 -17.18 -20.74
CA GLN A 151 -6.97 -18.55 -20.76
C GLN A 151 -7.75 -19.43 -21.73
N LYS A 152 -9.08 -19.30 -21.78
CA LYS A 152 -9.93 -20.02 -22.72
C LYS A 152 -9.61 -19.62 -24.17
N HIS A 153 -9.47 -18.33 -24.44
CA HIS A 153 -9.12 -17.83 -25.77
C HIS A 153 -7.72 -18.27 -26.22
N LYS A 154 -6.74 -18.25 -25.30
CA LYS A 154 -5.39 -18.75 -25.52
C LYS A 154 -5.41 -20.23 -25.88
N LYS A 155 -6.12 -21.06 -25.10
CA LYS A 155 -6.26 -22.50 -25.38
C LYS A 155 -6.91 -22.75 -26.74
N SER A 156 -8.00 -22.05 -27.05
CA SER A 156 -8.70 -22.18 -28.33
C SER A 156 -7.83 -21.78 -29.52
N SER A 157 -7.03 -20.71 -29.38
CA SER A 157 -6.12 -20.26 -30.44
C SER A 157 -5.01 -21.26 -30.71
N VAL A 158 -4.39 -21.80 -29.66
CA VAL A 158 -3.37 -22.87 -29.80
C VAL A 158 -3.95 -24.13 -30.43
N GLU A 159 -5.19 -24.49 -30.10
CA GLU A 159 -5.85 -25.67 -30.66
C GLU A 159 -6.19 -25.49 -32.15
N ARG A 160 -6.58 -24.27 -32.55
CA ARG A 160 -6.74 -23.91 -33.97
C ARG A 160 -5.43 -24.01 -34.73
N GLU A 161 -4.34 -23.46 -34.19
CA GLU A 161 -3.01 -23.55 -34.80
C GLU A 161 -2.56 -25.01 -34.95
N ARG A 162 -2.75 -25.84 -33.92
CA ARG A 162 -2.44 -27.28 -33.99
C ARG A 162 -3.30 -28.01 -35.02
N LYS A 163 -4.57 -27.63 -35.19
CA LYS A 163 -5.44 -28.21 -36.23
C LYS A 163 -4.94 -27.84 -37.63
N LEU A 164 -4.62 -26.56 -37.86
CA LEU A 164 -4.06 -26.09 -39.14
C LEU A 164 -2.72 -26.78 -39.45
N MET A 165 -1.85 -26.97 -38.46
CA MET A 165 -0.60 -27.70 -38.65
C MET A 165 -0.82 -29.17 -39.05
N ARG A 166 -1.81 -29.84 -38.46
CA ARG A 166 -2.18 -31.21 -38.87
C ARG A 166 -2.69 -31.24 -40.31
N GLU A 167 -3.57 -30.32 -40.68
CA GLU A 167 -4.09 -30.22 -42.06
C GLU A 167 -2.98 -29.90 -43.08
N LEU A 168 -2.01 -29.06 -42.73
CA LEU A 168 -0.85 -28.77 -43.59
C LEU A 168 0.05 -29.99 -43.77
N ILE A 169 0.28 -30.78 -42.72
CA ILE A 169 1.06 -32.02 -42.81
C ILE A 169 0.33 -33.05 -43.68
N ASP A 170 -0.98 -33.23 -43.48
CA ASP A 170 -1.78 -34.18 -44.26
C ASP A 170 -1.83 -33.80 -45.74
N THR A 171 -1.96 -32.51 -46.07
CA THR A 171 -1.92 -32.05 -47.48
C THR A 171 -0.54 -32.23 -48.10
N LYS A 172 0.54 -31.96 -47.35
CA LYS A 172 1.92 -32.22 -47.80
C LYS A 172 2.15 -33.71 -48.08
N ASN A 173 1.77 -34.58 -47.17
CA ASN A 173 1.94 -36.04 -47.33
C ASN A 173 1.17 -36.55 -48.56
N LYS A 174 -0.08 -36.10 -48.77
CA LYS A 174 -0.87 -36.45 -49.97
C LYS A 174 -0.19 -35.98 -51.26
N LEU A 175 0.37 -34.78 -51.28
CA LEU A 175 1.10 -34.26 -52.44
C LEU A 175 2.37 -35.08 -52.72
N GLU A 176 3.09 -35.49 -51.69
CA GLU A 176 4.27 -36.36 -51.82
C GLU A 176 3.89 -37.74 -52.38
N GLU A 177 2.80 -38.35 -51.91
CA GLU A 177 2.27 -39.61 -52.44
C GLU A 177 1.90 -39.51 -53.93
N ILE A 178 1.22 -38.43 -54.33
CA ILE A 178 0.86 -38.16 -55.73
C ILE A 178 2.10 -37.96 -56.60
N ASN A 179 3.12 -37.26 -56.10
CA ASN A 179 4.37 -37.06 -56.85
C ASN A 179 5.13 -38.38 -57.04
N ILE A 180 5.20 -39.23 -56.00
CA ILE A 180 5.83 -40.56 -56.09
C ILE A 180 5.08 -41.47 -57.07
N SER A 181 3.74 -41.43 -57.09
CA SER A 181 2.95 -42.22 -58.03
C SER A 181 3.10 -41.74 -59.47
N THR A 182 3.22 -40.42 -59.69
CA THR A 182 3.46 -39.83 -61.01
C THR A 182 4.85 -40.17 -61.56
N GLN A 183 5.88 -40.30 -60.71
CA GLN A 183 7.23 -40.72 -61.12
C GLN A 183 7.36 -42.23 -61.41
N LYS A 184 6.40 -43.06 -60.97
CA LYS A 184 6.41 -44.52 -61.18
C LYS A 184 5.57 -44.97 -62.39
N ALA A 185 4.76 -44.08 -62.96
CA ALA A 185 3.97 -44.30 -64.17
C ALA A 185 4.76 -43.86 -65.42
#